data_AF-A0A410UJ14-F1
#
_entry.id   AF-A0A410UJ14-F1
#
_cell.length_a   1.000
_cell.length_b   1.000
_cell.length_c   1.000
_cell.angle_alpha   90.00
_cell.angle_beta   90.00
_cell.angle_gamma   90.00
#
_symmetry.space_group_name_H-M   'P 1'
#
loop_
_entity.id
_entity.type
_entity.pdbx_description
1 polymer ?
#
loop_
_entity_poly.entity_id
_entity_poly.type
_entity_poly.pdbx_seq_one_letter_code
_entity_poly.pdbx_strand_id
1 'polypeptide(L)'
;MPQQYEFSIPPNTQFGVTAHACSSGNQLATIYVDGSQKAQFTGSGIYKLIGDQTLNSGSGKIKVTVTANGKPCDMQMARSMIASDTNFITVGAEDGTDNDYNDTLVDFKWPIG
;
A
#
# COMPACT_ATOMS: atom_id res chain seq x y z
N MET A 1 -17.09 8.04 1.80
CA MET A 1 -16.01 8.37 0.84
C MET A 1 -15.05 7.19 0.82
N PRO A 2 -14.40 6.87 -0.31
CA PRO A 2 -13.37 5.81 -0.34
C PRO A 2 -12.35 6.07 0.77
N GLN A 3 -12.00 5.05 1.54
CA GLN A 3 -10.90 5.18 2.50
C GLN A 3 -9.61 5.38 1.69
N GLN A 4 -8.81 6.34 2.12
CA GLN A 4 -7.50 6.60 1.55
C GLN A 4 -6.56 6.93 2.70
N TYR A 5 -5.31 6.47 2.59
CA TYR A 5 -4.26 6.90 3.50
C TYR A 5 -3.30 7.82 2.79
N GLU A 6 -3.02 8.94 3.45
CA GLU A 6 -1.97 9.87 3.07
C GLU A 6 -0.91 9.85 4.17
N PHE A 7 0.36 9.76 3.76
CA PHE A 7 1.49 9.81 4.67
C PHE A 7 2.69 10.46 3.99
N SER A 8 3.68 10.80 4.80
CA SER A 8 4.90 11.43 4.34
C SER A 8 6.10 10.51 4.54
N ILE A 9 6.86 10.31 3.47
CA ILE A 9 8.21 9.75 3.45
C ILE A 9 9.17 10.93 3.27
N PRO A 10 10.44 10.89 3.74
CA PRO A 10 11.38 11.96 3.47
C PRO A 10 11.46 12.29 1.96
N PRO A 11 11.58 13.57 1.57
CA PRO A 11 11.64 13.97 0.16
C PRO A 11 12.79 13.30 -0.59
N ASN A 12 12.64 13.14 -1.91
CA ASN A 12 13.63 12.55 -2.82
C ASN A 12 14.19 11.18 -2.37
N THR A 13 13.44 10.42 -1.58
CA THR A 13 13.85 9.12 -1.06
C THR A 13 13.35 8.02 -1.97
N GLN A 14 14.23 7.08 -2.31
CA GLN A 14 13.79 5.82 -2.92
C GLN A 14 13.14 4.94 -1.86
N PHE A 15 11.99 4.38 -2.19
CA PHE A 15 11.30 3.43 -1.33
C PHE A 15 10.82 2.24 -2.16
N GLY A 16 10.85 1.06 -1.54
CA GLY A 16 10.18 -0.13 -2.06
C GLY A 16 8.71 -0.09 -1.69
N VAL A 17 7.84 -0.50 -2.61
CA VAL A 17 6.45 -0.81 -2.32
C VAL A 17 6.11 -2.20 -2.84
N THR A 18 5.48 -3.02 -2.03
CA THR A 18 4.98 -4.35 -2.39
C THR A 18 3.53 -4.48 -2.01
N ALA A 19 2.76 -5.23 -2.78
CA ALA A 19 1.37 -5.53 -2.46
C ALA A 19 1.09 -7.03 -2.54
N HIS A 20 0.36 -7.54 -1.55
CA HIS A 20 -0.11 -8.92 -1.49
C HIS A 20 -1.63 -8.96 -1.43
N ALA A 21 -2.25 -9.92 -2.10
CA ALA A 21 -3.66 -10.23 -1.95
C ALA A 21 -3.84 -11.49 -1.09
N CYS A 22 -4.87 -11.47 -0.24
CA CYS A 22 -5.37 -12.64 0.48
C CYS A 22 -6.90 -12.76 0.36
N SER A 23 -7.43 -12.41 -0.82
CA SER A 23 -8.86 -12.39 -1.11
C SER A 23 -9.19 -13.15 -2.39
N SER A 24 -10.43 -13.66 -2.46
CA SER A 24 -11.01 -14.18 -3.70
C SER A 24 -11.43 -13.07 -4.67
N GLY A 25 -11.71 -11.87 -4.16
CA GLY A 25 -12.04 -10.70 -4.96
C GLY A 25 -10.81 -10.11 -5.67
N ASN A 26 -11.00 -9.54 -6.86
CA ASN A 26 -9.90 -8.88 -7.56
C ASN A 26 -9.54 -7.56 -6.86
N GLN A 27 -8.37 -7.54 -6.26
CA GLN A 27 -7.81 -6.41 -5.55
C GLN A 27 -7.14 -5.43 -6.50
N LEU A 28 -7.11 -4.17 -6.09
CA LEU A 28 -6.45 -3.09 -6.80
C LEU A 28 -5.87 -2.08 -5.80
N ALA A 29 -4.56 -2.12 -5.60
CA ALA A 29 -3.82 -1.10 -4.86
C ALA A 29 -3.28 -0.05 -5.84
N THR A 30 -3.55 1.23 -5.57
CA THR A 30 -3.04 2.35 -6.39
C THR A 30 -2.24 3.31 -5.53
N ILE A 31 -1.02 3.61 -5.97
CA ILE A 31 -0.05 4.41 -5.22
C ILE A 31 0.17 5.71 -6.00
N TYR A 32 0.02 6.82 -5.28
CA TYR A 32 0.24 8.15 -5.80
C TYR A 32 1.41 8.81 -5.08
N VAL A 33 2.23 9.53 -5.85
CA VAL A 33 3.27 10.41 -5.34
C VAL A 33 2.99 11.81 -5.86
N ASP A 34 2.94 12.79 -4.95
CA ASP A 34 2.64 14.19 -5.28
C ASP A 34 1.33 14.34 -6.07
N GLY A 35 0.32 13.53 -5.70
CA GLY A 35 -0.99 13.51 -6.36
C GLY A 35 -1.03 12.78 -7.71
N SER A 36 0.10 12.38 -8.28
CA SER A 36 0.18 11.64 -9.54
C SER A 36 0.24 10.14 -9.28
N GLN A 37 -0.56 9.35 -10.00
CA GLN A 37 -0.47 7.89 -9.94
C GLN A 37 0.90 7.44 -10.44
N LYS A 38 1.60 6.61 -9.66
CA LYS A 38 2.93 6.07 -9.98
C LYS A 38 2.95 4.56 -10.11
N ALA A 39 2.10 3.86 -9.38
CA ALA A 39 1.98 2.41 -9.46
C ALA A 39 0.53 1.97 -9.28
N GLN A 40 0.23 0.81 -9.87
CA GLN A 40 -1.05 0.13 -9.76
C GLN A 40 -0.79 -1.37 -9.74
N PHE A 41 -1.25 -2.05 -8.70
CA PHE A 41 -1.07 -3.48 -8.49
C PHE A 41 -2.43 -4.15 -8.43
N THR A 42 -2.64 -5.20 -9.22
CA THR A 42 -3.93 -5.89 -9.29
C THR A 42 -3.74 -7.39 -9.25
N GLY A 43 -4.65 -8.07 -8.56
CA GLY A 43 -4.69 -9.51 -8.51
C GLY A 43 -5.60 -10.03 -7.41
N SER A 44 -5.68 -11.34 -7.32
CA SER A 44 -6.45 -12.07 -6.31
C SER A 44 -5.74 -13.37 -5.98
N GLY A 45 -6.18 -14.04 -4.92
CA GLY A 45 -5.63 -15.30 -4.44
C GLY A 45 -5.30 -15.24 -2.95
N ILE A 46 -4.94 -16.39 -2.40
CA ILE A 46 -4.55 -16.56 -1.00
C ILE A 46 -3.03 -16.40 -0.90
N TYR A 47 -2.55 -15.42 -0.13
CA TYR A 47 -1.11 -15.10 0.01
C TYR A 47 -0.38 -14.86 -1.32
N LYS A 48 -0.97 -14.07 -2.23
CA LYS A 48 -0.40 -13.82 -3.56
C LYS A 48 0.31 -12.47 -3.62
N LEU A 49 1.58 -12.44 -4.02
CA LEU A 49 2.23 -11.18 -4.44
C LEU A 49 1.56 -10.68 -5.73
N ILE A 50 0.99 -9.48 -5.68
CA ILE A 50 0.27 -8.84 -6.80
C ILE A 50 1.03 -7.64 -7.40
N GLY A 51 2.13 -7.23 -6.76
CA GLY A 51 3.05 -6.26 -7.36
C GLY A 51 4.20 -5.87 -6.43
N ASP A 52 5.29 -5.46 -7.04
CA ASP A 52 6.46 -4.89 -6.38
C ASP A 52 7.06 -3.80 -7.27
N GLN A 53 7.48 -2.69 -6.67
CA GLN A 53 8.14 -1.62 -7.41
C GLN A 53 9.01 -0.77 -6.49
N THR A 54 10.10 -0.22 -7.04
CA THR A 54 10.83 0.90 -6.43
C THR A 54 10.32 2.22 -7.00
N LEU A 55 9.98 3.16 -6.12
CA LEU A 55 9.53 4.50 -6.46
C LEU A 55 10.39 5.56 -5.77
N ASN A 56 10.30 6.81 -6.25
CA ASN A 56 10.86 7.97 -5.57
C ASN A 56 9.74 8.80 -4.95
N SER A 57 9.96 9.30 -3.73
CA SER A 57 8.95 10.03 -2.95
C SER A 57 8.68 11.46 -3.42
N GLY A 58 9.47 12.02 -4.34
CA GLY A 58 9.29 13.40 -4.81
C GLY A 58 9.30 14.38 -3.64
N SER A 59 8.20 15.13 -3.43
CA SER A 59 8.08 16.03 -2.27
C SER A 59 7.88 15.30 -0.94
N GLY A 60 7.72 13.98 -0.95
CA GLY A 60 7.49 13.13 0.22
C GLY A 60 6.04 12.72 0.39
N LYS A 61 5.09 13.28 -0.38
CA LYS A 61 3.65 13.03 -0.21
C LYS A 61 3.22 11.77 -0.93
N ILE A 62 2.83 10.75 -0.16
CA ILE A 62 2.33 9.47 -0.68
C ILE A 62 0.85 9.35 -0.34
N LYS A 63 0.07 8.84 -1.29
CA LYS A 63 -1.32 8.43 -1.07
C LYS A 63 -1.52 7.01 -1.58
N VAL A 64 -2.32 6.24 -0.84
CA VAL A 64 -2.69 4.86 -1.18
C VAL A 64 -4.19 4.73 -1.16
N THR A 65 -4.73 4.04 -2.17
CA THR A 65 -6.12 3.61 -2.24
C THR A 65 -6.18 2.13 -2.55
N VAL A 66 -7.11 1.41 -1.94
CA VAL A 66 -7.38 0.01 -2.26
C VAL A 66 -8.86 -0.15 -2.64
N THR A 67 -9.11 -0.87 -3.72
CA THR A 67 -10.46 -1.30 -4.09
C THR A 67 -10.49 -2.78 -4.40
N ALA A 68 -11.57 -3.46 -4.04
CA ALA A 68 -11.87 -4.82 -4.45
C ALA A 68 -13.10 -4.83 -5.36
N ASN A 69 -12.99 -5.46 -6.53
CA ASN A 69 -14.08 -5.53 -7.51
C ASN A 69 -14.71 -4.15 -7.83
N GLY A 70 -13.88 -3.10 -7.85
CA GLY A 70 -14.30 -1.71 -8.12
C GLY A 70 -14.93 -0.96 -6.94
N LYS A 71 -15.00 -1.56 -5.75
CA LYS A 71 -15.50 -0.91 -4.52
C LYS A 71 -14.34 -0.57 -3.58
N PRO A 72 -14.34 0.60 -2.93
CA PRO A 72 -13.35 0.93 -1.92
C PRO A 72 -13.37 -0.06 -0.75
N CYS A 73 -12.18 -0.46 -0.30
CA CYS A 73 -12.00 -1.24 0.93
C CYS A 73 -12.02 -0.33 2.16
N ASP A 74 -12.36 -0.88 3.33
CA ASP A 74 -11.96 -0.30 4.60
C ASP A 74 -10.47 -0.55 4.80
N MET A 75 -9.73 0.37 5.42
CA MET A 75 -8.27 0.29 5.48
C MET A 75 -7.76 0.64 6.87
N GLN A 76 -6.70 -0.03 7.31
CA GLN A 76 -5.93 0.32 8.51
C GLN A 76 -4.46 0.53 8.14
N MET A 77 -3.75 1.37 8.89
CA MET A 77 -2.33 1.64 8.65
C MET A 77 -1.53 1.51 9.94
N ALA A 78 -0.40 0.80 9.85
CA ALA A 78 0.62 0.75 10.87
C ALA A 78 1.93 1.34 10.35
N ARG A 79 2.71 1.95 11.25
CA ARG A 79 4.07 2.39 10.98
C ARG A 79 5.02 1.72 11.96
N SER A 80 6.17 1.28 11.48
CA SER A 80 7.21 0.72 12.33
C SER A 80 8.59 1.16 11.85
N MET A 81 9.56 1.07 12.76
CA MET A 81 10.94 1.43 12.49
C MET A 81 11.86 0.44 13.22
N ILE A 82 12.83 -0.11 12.52
CA ILE A 82 13.83 -1.04 13.05
C ILE A 82 15.14 -0.26 13.23
N ALA A 83 15.76 -0.41 14.41
CA ALA A 83 17.04 0.21 14.75
C ALA A 83 17.11 1.73 14.52
N SER A 84 15.96 2.41 14.65
CA SER A 84 15.80 3.84 14.37
C SER A 84 16.13 4.29 12.93
N ASP A 85 16.15 3.36 11.96
CA ASP A 85 16.60 3.65 10.59
C ASP A 85 15.73 2.98 9.51
N THR A 86 15.51 1.67 9.59
CA THR A 86 14.69 0.97 8.58
C THR A 86 13.21 1.17 8.87
N ASN A 87 12.53 1.93 8.02
CA ASN A 87 11.13 2.31 8.16
C ASN A 87 10.23 1.37 7.35
N PHE A 88 9.07 1.08 7.94
CA PHE A 88 7.97 0.40 7.26
C PHE A 88 6.67 1.16 7.49
N ILE A 89 5.86 1.23 6.45
CA ILE A 89 4.43 1.52 6.57
C ILE A 89 3.69 0.36 5.94
N THR A 90 2.76 -0.24 6.68
CA THR A 90 1.91 -1.30 6.18
C THR A 90 0.49 -0.78 6.18
N VAL A 91 -0.19 -0.95 5.05
CA VAL A 91 -1.62 -0.67 4.89
C VAL A 91 -2.33 -2.00 4.68
N GLY A 92 -3.21 -2.36 5.61
CA GLY A 92 -4.13 -3.49 5.47
C GLY A 92 -5.50 -3.01 5.00
N ALA A 93 -6.17 -3.82 4.19
CA ALA A 93 -7.46 -3.50 3.61
C ALA A 93 -8.43 -4.68 3.78
N GLU A 94 -9.69 -4.35 4.05
CA GLU A 94 -10.82 -5.25 4.22
C GLU A 94 -11.84 -4.97 3.10
N ASP A 95 -12.24 -6.00 2.38
CA ASP A 95 -13.17 -5.97 1.25
C ASP A 95 -14.55 -6.57 1.56
N GLY A 96 -14.71 -7.18 2.74
CA GLY A 96 -15.89 -7.90 3.17
C GLY A 96 -16.37 -7.51 4.56
N THR A 97 -16.51 -8.52 5.43
CA THR A 97 -17.19 -8.38 6.73
C THR A 97 -16.56 -9.19 7.85
N ASP A 98 -15.51 -9.97 7.58
CA ASP A 98 -14.82 -10.78 8.58
C ASP A 98 -13.76 -9.98 9.35
N ASN A 99 -13.43 -8.76 8.89
CA ASN A 99 -12.60 -7.78 9.58
C ASN A 99 -11.18 -8.31 9.85
N ASP A 100 -10.63 -9.04 8.90
CA ASP A 100 -9.28 -9.57 8.99
C ASP A 100 -8.23 -8.59 8.45
N TYR A 101 -8.66 -7.61 7.64
CA TYR A 101 -7.86 -6.54 7.03
C TYR A 101 -6.65 -7.04 6.24
N ASN A 102 -6.68 -8.28 5.74
CA ASN A 102 -5.58 -8.88 4.99
C ASN A 102 -5.89 -9.08 3.50
N ASP A 103 -7.10 -8.75 3.03
CA ASP A 103 -7.52 -8.90 1.64
C ASP A 103 -6.53 -8.26 0.67
N THR A 104 -6.03 -7.07 1.03
CA THR A 104 -4.80 -6.49 0.46
C THR A 104 -3.89 -5.96 1.56
N LEU A 105 -2.61 -6.35 1.51
CA LEU A 105 -1.55 -5.71 2.27
C LEU A 105 -0.66 -4.90 1.31
N VAL A 106 -0.42 -3.63 1.60
CA VAL A 106 0.53 -2.78 0.87
C VAL A 106 1.63 -2.32 1.84
N ASP A 107 2.84 -2.78 1.61
CA ASP A 107 4.01 -2.48 2.42
C ASP A 107 4.92 -1.48 1.71
N PHE A 108 5.31 -0.43 2.43
CA PHE A 108 6.29 0.57 2.02
C PHE A 108 7.51 0.41 2.89
N LYS A 109 8.70 0.44 2.28
CA LYS A 109 9.98 0.30 3.00
C LYS A 109 11.00 1.33 2.50
N TRP A 110 11.67 2.00 3.44
CA TRP A 110 12.84 2.84 3.16
C TRP A 110 13.77 2.95 4.40
N PRO A 111 15.05 3.36 4.26
CA PRO A 111 15.78 3.48 3.01
C PRO A 111 15.90 2.11 2.31
N ILE A 112 16.29 2.15 1.03
CA ILE A 112 16.69 0.98 0.26
C ILE A 112 18.09 1.28 -0.31
N GLY A 113 18.97 0.27 -0.33
CA GLY A 113 20.38 0.44 -0.69
C GLY A 113 21.25 0.69 0.53
#